data_AF-A0A9X1R4G9-F1
#
_entry.id   AF-A0A9X1R4G9-F1
#
_cell.length_a   1.000
_cell.length_b   1.000
_cell.length_c   1.000
_cell.angle_alpha   90.00
_cell.angle_beta   90.00
_cell.angle_gamma   90.00
#
_symmetry.space_group_name_H-M   'P 1'
#
loop_
_entity.id
_entity.type
_entity.pdbx_description
1 polymer ?
#
loop_
_entity_poly.entity_id
_entity_poly.type
_entity_poly.pdbx_seq_one_letter_code
_entity_poly.pdbx_strand_id
1 'polypeptide(L)'
;MLKDGTYAAWYKTPFDQGTGIVHVADGQIWGRDSLMTYHGSCRVDGDRFTATVSTKRHTEGRDTVFGVYDELTLDIEGTCPGKIATYTATAGQAQGVVLEGTLILTEQPAAAPERTGEIPAFNPAKLPKLPKRSR
;
A
#
# COMPACT_ATOMS: atom_id res chain seq x y z
N MET A 1 -5.68 -18.56 -3.06
CA MET A 1 -6.64 -17.58 -2.49
C MET A 1 -5.92 -16.39 -1.88
N LEU A 2 -6.53 -15.20 -1.92
CA LEU A 2 -6.05 -14.00 -1.23
C LEU A 2 -6.18 -14.19 0.29
N LYS A 3 -5.08 -14.03 1.03
CA LYS A 3 -5.02 -14.28 2.49
C LYS A 3 -5.05 -12.99 3.28
N ASP A 4 -5.42 -13.10 4.55
CA ASP A 4 -5.19 -12.02 5.49
C ASP A 4 -3.69 -11.76 5.63
N GLY A 5 -3.31 -10.48 5.66
CA GLY A 5 -1.92 -10.08 5.71
C GLY A 5 -1.66 -8.69 5.16
N THR A 6 -0.38 -8.35 5.13
CA THR A 6 0.12 -7.10 4.54
C THR A 6 0.74 -7.42 3.18
N TYR A 7 0.52 -6.55 2.22
CA TYR A 7 0.92 -6.70 0.83
C TYR A 7 1.66 -5.45 0.38
N ALA A 8 2.77 -5.65 -0.32
CA ALA A 8 3.31 -4.63 -1.20
C ALA A 8 2.46 -4.60 -2.46
N ALA A 9 2.00 -3.41 -2.84
CA ALA A 9 1.23 -3.20 -4.06
C ALA A 9 2.09 -2.48 -5.09
N TRP A 10 2.04 -2.95 -6.33
CA TRP A 10 2.50 -2.23 -7.50
C TRP A 10 1.35 -2.14 -8.49
N TYR A 11 1.16 -0.99 -9.11
CA TYR A 11 0.05 -0.76 -10.03
C TYR A 11 0.42 0.23 -11.13
N LYS A 12 -0.28 0.14 -12.26
CA LYS A 12 -0.13 1.05 -13.39
C LYS A 12 -1.44 1.30 -14.12
N THR A 13 -1.55 2.46 -14.73
CA THR A 13 -2.50 2.78 -15.80
C THR A 13 -1.71 3.09 -17.08
N PRO A 14 -2.35 3.38 -18.22
CA PRO A 14 -1.63 3.87 -19.40
C PRO A 14 -0.90 5.21 -19.18
N PHE A 15 -1.23 5.95 -18.12
CA PHE A 15 -0.71 7.29 -17.88
C PHE A 15 0.43 7.32 -16.87
N ASP A 16 0.38 6.49 -15.83
CA ASP A 16 1.35 6.50 -14.75
C ASP A 16 1.36 5.16 -13.97
N GLN A 17 2.30 5.02 -13.05
CA GLN A 17 2.44 3.85 -12.18
C GLN A 17 2.79 4.27 -10.75
N GLY A 18 2.52 3.39 -9.80
CA GLY A 18 2.78 3.65 -8.40
C GLY A 18 2.94 2.39 -7.57
N THR A 19 3.27 2.61 -6.30
CA THR A 19 3.41 1.56 -5.30
C THR A 19 2.71 1.98 -4.02
N GLY A 20 2.15 1.01 -3.31
CA GLY A 20 1.48 1.23 -2.04
C GLY A 20 1.64 0.04 -1.10
N ILE A 21 1.04 0.17 0.07
CA ILE A 21 0.86 -0.91 1.03
C ILE A 21 -0.63 -1.17 1.18
N VAL A 22 -1.00 -2.45 1.15
CA VAL A 22 -2.37 -2.93 1.30
C VAL A 22 -2.41 -3.94 2.43
N HIS A 23 -3.43 -3.85 3.27
CA HIS A 23 -3.75 -4.80 4.31
C HIS A 23 -5.08 -5.45 3.98
N VAL A 24 -5.16 -6.76 4.19
CA VAL A 24 -6.38 -7.55 4.07
C VAL A 24 -6.58 -8.25 5.40
N ALA A 25 -7.76 -8.11 6.00
CA ALA A 25 -8.16 -8.89 7.16
C ALA A 25 -9.68 -8.90 7.29
N ASP A 26 -10.25 -10.03 7.69
CA ASP A 26 -11.68 -10.14 8.04
C ASP A 26 -12.63 -9.61 6.96
N GLY A 27 -12.30 -9.85 5.68
CA GLY A 27 -13.08 -9.38 4.53
C GLY A 27 -13.00 -7.86 4.29
N GLN A 28 -12.08 -7.16 4.96
CA GLN A 28 -11.77 -5.76 4.72
C GLN A 28 -10.43 -5.60 4.00
N ILE A 29 -10.30 -4.49 3.29
CA ILE A 29 -9.09 -4.09 2.60
C ILE A 29 -8.83 -2.61 2.86
N TRP A 30 -7.61 -2.26 3.27
CA TRP A 30 -7.24 -0.88 3.50
C TRP A 30 -5.75 -0.67 3.24
N GLY A 31 -5.32 0.57 3.08
CA GLY A 31 -3.93 0.83 2.76
C GLY A 31 -3.64 2.28 2.47
N ARG A 32 -2.46 2.51 1.90
CA ARG A 32 -2.06 3.83 1.40
C ARG A 32 -0.88 3.73 0.43
N ASP A 33 -0.70 4.81 -0.31
CA ASP A 33 0.55 5.17 -0.96
C ASP A 33 0.99 6.57 -0.51
N SER A 34 1.91 7.16 -1.26
CA SER A 34 2.42 8.52 -1.04
C SER A 34 1.37 9.63 -1.23
N LEU A 35 0.21 9.35 -1.83
CA LEU A 35 -0.78 10.35 -2.23
C LEU A 35 -2.16 10.14 -1.58
N MET A 36 -2.60 8.88 -1.47
CA MET A 36 -3.94 8.50 -1.08
C MET A 36 -3.96 7.39 -0.02
N THR A 37 -5.02 7.39 0.78
CA THR A 37 -5.43 6.26 1.62
C THR A 37 -6.53 5.47 0.93
N TYR A 38 -6.63 4.18 1.21
CA TYR A 38 -7.66 3.30 0.66
C TYR A 38 -8.38 2.55 1.77
N HIS A 39 -9.68 2.31 1.60
CA HIS A 39 -10.50 1.53 2.51
C HIS A 39 -11.68 0.90 1.76
N GLY A 40 -12.01 -0.35 2.07
CA GLY A 40 -13.05 -1.07 1.37
C GLY A 40 -13.33 -2.46 1.93
N SER A 41 -14.16 -3.17 1.19
CA SER A 41 -14.49 -4.57 1.48
C SER A 41 -13.94 -5.47 0.38
N CYS A 42 -13.59 -6.70 0.74
CA CYS A 42 -13.07 -7.72 -0.15
C CYS A 42 -13.83 -9.02 0.06
N ARG A 43 -14.17 -9.69 -1.04
CA ARG A 43 -14.73 -11.05 -1.04
C ARG A 43 -13.77 -11.96 -1.78
N VAL A 44 -13.50 -13.11 -1.19
CA VAL A 44 -12.59 -14.13 -1.75
C VAL A 44 -13.40 -15.38 -2.05
N ASP A 45 -13.26 -15.90 -3.26
CA ASP A 45 -13.88 -17.14 -3.74
C ASP A 45 -12.83 -18.00 -4.44
N GLY A 46 -12.30 -18.98 -3.72
CA GLY A 46 -11.17 -19.78 -4.17
C GLY A 46 -9.95 -18.90 -4.50
N ASP A 47 -9.46 -18.99 -5.73
CA ASP A 47 -8.36 -18.15 -6.19
C ASP A 47 -8.80 -16.81 -6.76
N ARG A 48 -10.11 -16.52 -6.86
CA ARG A 48 -10.63 -15.22 -7.30
C ARG A 48 -10.92 -14.34 -6.10
N PHE A 49 -10.83 -13.04 -6.30
CA PHE A 49 -11.32 -12.07 -5.33
C PHE A 49 -11.93 -10.86 -6.03
N THR A 50 -12.88 -10.22 -5.36
CA THR A 50 -13.45 -8.93 -5.75
C THR A 50 -13.35 -7.96 -4.58
N ALA A 51 -13.25 -6.67 -4.87
CA ALA A 51 -13.26 -5.64 -3.84
C ALA A 51 -13.87 -4.35 -4.36
N THR A 52 -14.49 -3.59 -3.45
CA THR A 52 -14.89 -2.20 -3.69
C THR A 52 -14.11 -1.35 -2.70
N VAL A 53 -13.29 -0.44 -3.24
CA VAL A 53 -12.33 0.34 -2.46
C VAL A 53 -12.53 1.82 -2.71
N SER A 54 -12.84 2.56 -1.66
CA SER A 54 -12.82 4.02 -1.70
C SER A 54 -11.43 4.53 -1.38
N THR A 55 -10.99 5.54 -2.13
CA THR A 55 -9.73 6.23 -1.93
C THR A 55 -9.96 7.67 -1.51
N LYS A 56 -9.04 8.21 -0.73
CA LYS A 56 -9.06 9.61 -0.32
C LYS A 56 -7.66 10.20 -0.33
N ARG A 57 -7.52 11.37 -0.95
CA ARG A 57 -6.27 12.13 -0.99
C ARG A 57 -5.88 12.61 0.40
N HIS A 58 -4.61 12.47 0.73
CA HIS A 58 -3.99 13.05 1.93
C HIS A 58 -2.80 13.96 1.62
N THR A 59 -2.28 13.91 0.39
CA THR A 59 -1.16 14.75 -0.07
C THR A 59 -1.55 15.48 -1.36
N GLU A 60 -1.25 16.77 -1.41
CA GLU A 60 -1.52 17.65 -2.57
C GLU A 60 -0.31 17.74 -3.52
N GLY A 61 -0.52 18.37 -4.69
CA GLY A 61 0.57 18.75 -5.59
C GLY A 61 1.01 17.68 -6.59
N ARG A 62 0.31 16.53 -6.65
CA ARG A 62 0.47 15.51 -7.69
C ARG A 62 -0.87 14.90 -8.08
N ASP A 63 -1.00 14.57 -9.36
CA ASP A 63 -2.16 13.87 -9.89
C ASP A 63 -2.13 12.40 -9.46
N THR A 64 -3.31 11.77 -9.41
CA THR A 64 -3.41 10.32 -9.20
C THR A 64 -3.10 9.58 -10.51
N VAL A 65 -2.89 8.27 -10.45
CA VAL A 65 -2.76 7.44 -11.67
C VAL A 65 -4.02 7.42 -12.55
N PHE A 66 -5.16 7.89 -12.02
CA PHE A 66 -6.41 8.09 -12.74
C PHE A 66 -6.61 9.54 -13.21
N GLY A 67 -5.72 10.48 -12.87
CA GLY A 67 -5.85 11.92 -13.13
C GLY A 67 -6.14 12.74 -11.87
N VAL A 68 -6.77 13.91 -12.06
CA VAL A 68 -7.03 14.89 -10.98
C VAL A 68 -8.30 14.52 -10.21
N TYR A 69 -8.14 13.73 -9.16
CA TYR A 69 -9.23 13.33 -8.26
C TYR A 69 -8.79 13.38 -6.80
N ASP A 70 -9.72 13.75 -5.92
CA ASP A 70 -9.51 13.74 -4.47
C ASP A 70 -10.08 12.47 -3.82
N GLU A 71 -11.15 11.93 -4.41
CA GLU A 71 -11.78 10.70 -3.99
C GLU A 71 -12.18 9.87 -5.22
N LEU A 72 -11.91 8.58 -5.18
CA LEU A 72 -12.27 7.61 -6.22
C LEU A 72 -12.87 6.37 -5.55
N THR A 73 -13.81 5.72 -6.22
CA THR A 73 -14.30 4.40 -5.83
C THR A 73 -13.85 3.42 -6.90
N LEU A 74 -13.07 2.43 -6.50
CA LEU A 74 -12.50 1.42 -7.37
C LEU A 74 -13.28 0.13 -7.23
N ASP A 75 -13.71 -0.41 -8.36
CA ASP A 75 -14.19 -1.78 -8.47
C ASP A 75 -13.05 -2.67 -8.95
N ILE A 76 -12.70 -3.66 -8.14
CA ILE A 76 -11.52 -4.50 -8.30
C ILE A 76 -11.95 -5.94 -8.52
N GLU A 77 -11.33 -6.57 -9.52
CA GLU A 77 -11.39 -8.02 -9.73
C GLU A 77 -9.99 -8.58 -9.91
N GLY A 78 -9.71 -9.71 -9.28
CA GLY A 78 -8.39 -10.30 -9.35
C GLY A 78 -8.34 -11.79 -9.06
N THR A 79 -7.13 -12.32 -9.21
CA THR A 79 -6.79 -13.71 -8.90
C THR A 79 -5.55 -13.77 -8.03
N CYS A 80 -5.49 -14.75 -7.14
CA CYS A 80 -4.41 -14.97 -6.22
C CYS A 80 -4.14 -16.47 -6.05
N PRO A 81 -3.34 -17.09 -6.93
CA PRO A 81 -3.00 -18.51 -6.83
C PRO A 81 -2.00 -18.83 -5.70
N GLY A 82 -1.45 -17.83 -5.00
CA GLY A 82 -0.41 -18.04 -3.99
C GLY A 82 -0.06 -16.79 -3.19
N LYS A 83 1.23 -16.44 -3.15
CA LYS A 83 1.73 -15.22 -2.48
C LYS A 83 1.62 -13.96 -3.33
N ILE A 84 1.42 -14.12 -4.63
CA ILE A 84 1.32 -13.02 -5.59
C ILE A 84 -0.10 -13.04 -6.17
N ALA A 85 -0.79 -11.91 -6.05
CA ALA A 85 -2.09 -11.68 -6.65
C ALA A 85 -1.96 -10.68 -7.79
N THR A 86 -2.75 -10.86 -8.84
CA THR A 86 -2.91 -9.91 -9.94
C THR A 86 -4.34 -9.44 -9.99
N TYR A 87 -4.57 -8.16 -10.28
CA TYR A 87 -5.91 -7.60 -10.35
C TYR A 87 -6.02 -6.50 -11.39
N THR A 88 -7.25 -6.24 -11.81
CA THR A 88 -7.63 -5.04 -12.52
C THR A 88 -8.58 -4.21 -11.65
N ALA A 89 -8.54 -2.89 -11.85
CA ALA A 89 -9.45 -1.98 -11.18
C ALA A 89 -9.97 -0.92 -12.16
N THR A 90 -11.23 -0.54 -12.01
CA THR A 90 -11.84 0.58 -12.72
C THR A 90 -12.45 1.56 -11.74
N ALA A 91 -12.54 2.82 -12.12
CA ALA A 91 -13.22 3.86 -11.35
C ALA A 91 -14.34 4.45 -12.19
N GLY A 92 -15.56 4.51 -11.67
CA GLY A 92 -16.69 5.13 -12.39
C GLY A 92 -16.43 6.61 -12.74
N GLN A 93 -15.63 7.30 -11.91
CA GLN A 93 -15.22 8.68 -12.09
C GLN A 93 -14.22 8.89 -13.24
N ALA A 94 -13.43 7.85 -13.58
CA ALA A 94 -12.38 7.89 -14.61
C ALA A 94 -12.69 6.87 -15.71
N GLN A 95 -13.70 7.17 -16.52
CA GLN A 95 -14.21 6.25 -17.54
C GLN A 95 -13.13 5.89 -18.58
N GLY A 96 -13.05 4.61 -18.92
CA GLY A 96 -12.12 4.09 -19.93
C GLY A 96 -10.70 3.85 -19.41
N VAL A 97 -10.41 4.15 -18.14
CA VAL A 97 -9.11 3.88 -17.53
C VAL A 97 -9.17 2.58 -16.73
N VAL A 98 -8.32 1.63 -17.11
CA VAL A 98 -8.12 0.39 -16.37
C VAL A 98 -6.77 0.46 -15.67
N LEU A 99 -6.78 0.22 -14.37
CA LEU A 99 -5.58 0.02 -13.58
C LEU A 99 -5.27 -1.48 -13.53
N GLU A 100 -4.02 -1.84 -13.82
CA GLU A 100 -3.48 -3.18 -13.62
C GLU A 100 -2.62 -3.17 -12.36
N GLY A 101 -2.80 -4.16 -11.49
CA GLY A 101 -2.09 -4.22 -10.23
C GLY A 101 -1.59 -5.60 -9.85
N THR A 102 -0.56 -5.61 -9.01
CA THR A 102 0.03 -6.80 -8.41
C THR A 102 0.15 -6.57 -6.90
N LEU A 103 -0.31 -7.55 -6.12
CA LEU A 103 -0.12 -7.60 -4.67
C LEU A 103 0.86 -8.71 -4.35
N ILE A 104 1.85 -8.41 -3.51
CA ILE A 104 2.87 -9.37 -3.07
C ILE A 104 2.78 -9.47 -1.56
N LEU A 105 2.36 -10.64 -1.05
CA LEU A 105 2.22 -10.90 0.37
C LEU A 105 3.58 -10.73 1.06
N THR A 106 3.65 -9.81 2.01
CA THR A 106 4.87 -9.60 2.79
C THR A 106 4.98 -10.69 3.83
N GLU A 107 6.12 -11.36 3.89
CA GLU A 107 6.41 -12.28 4.99
C GLU A 107 6.57 -11.46 6.26
N GLN A 108 5.80 -11.78 7.30
CA GLN A 108 6.04 -11.20 8.61
C GLN A 108 7.37 -11.76 9.11
N PRO A 109 8.38 -10.91 9.38
CA PRO A 109 9.60 -11.39 9.99
C PRO A 109 9.21 -12.10 11.29
N ALA A 110 9.73 -13.30 11.52
CA ALA A 110 9.61 -13.94 12.82
C ALA A 110 10.01 -12.91 13.88
N ALA A 111 9.20 -12.80 14.95
CA ALA A 111 9.44 -11.83 16.02
C ALA A 111 10.94 -11.86 16.35
N ALA A 112 11.60 -10.71 16.22
CA ALA A 112 13.01 -10.62 16.54
C ALA A 112 13.18 -11.17 17.96
N PRO A 113 14.17 -12.04 18.21
CA PRO A 113 14.41 -12.53 19.56
C PRO A 113 14.48 -11.33 20.49
N GLU A 114 13.80 -11.40 21.65
CA GLU A 114 13.83 -10.34 22.65
C GLU A 114 15.29 -9.94 22.85
N ARG A 115 15.60 -8.65 22.62
CA ARG A 115 16.96 -8.13 22.83
C ARG A 115 17.29 -8.32 24.30
N THR A 116 18.00 -9.40 24.62
CA THR A 116 18.43 -9.72 25.99
C THR A 116 19.63 -8.87 26.44
N GLY A 117 20.14 -7.99 25.57
CA GLY A 117 21.23 -7.07 25.87
C GLY A 117 20.70 -5.75 26.44
N GLU A 118 21.32 -5.29 27.53
CA GLU A 118 21.12 -3.94 28.07
C GLU A 118 21.29 -2.91 26.94
N ILE A 119 20.25 -2.11 26.71
CA ILE A 119 20.36 -0.93 25.83
C ILE A 119 21.25 0.06 26.57
N PRO A 120 22.44 0.42 26.06
CA PRO A 120 23.28 1.40 26.71
C PRO A 120 22.51 2.72 26.85
N ALA A 121 22.60 3.35 28.02
CA ALA A 121 21.99 4.66 28.21
C ALA A 121 22.47 5.63 27.12
N PHE A 122 21.52 6.37 26.53
CA PHE A 122 21.83 7.40 25.55
C PHE A 122 22.85 8.39 26.13
N ASN A 123 23.97 8.58 25.43
CA ASN A 123 25.02 9.50 25.83
C ASN A 123 25.21 10.61 24.79
N PRO A 124 24.73 11.85 25.05
CA PRO A 124 24.83 12.95 24.11
C PRO A 124 26.28 13.41 23.85
N ALA A 125 27.24 13.08 24.73
CA ALA A 125 28.64 13.42 24.54
C ALA A 125 29.33 12.59 23.45
N LYS A 126 28.73 11.46 23.04
CA LYS A 126 29.20 10.64 21.92
C LYS A 126 28.66 11.11 20.56
N LEU A 127 27.81 12.13 20.54
CA LEU A 127 27.31 12.69 19.29
C LEU A 127 28.44 13.42 18.54
N PRO A 128 28.48 13.33 17.20
CA PRO A 128 29.40 14.11 16.39
C PRO A 128 29.22 15.61 16.68
N LYS A 129 30.32 16.32 16.97
CA LYS A 129 30.27 17.77 17.15
C LYS A 129 30.03 18.45 15.80
N LEU A 130 29.10 19.39 15.76
CA LEU A 130 28.86 20.20 14.57
C LEU A 130 30.14 20.97 14.17
N PRO A 131 30.44 21.08 12.88
CA PRO A 131 31.58 21.88 12.42
C PRO A 131 31.38 23.35 12.80
N LYS A 132 32.45 24.00 13.27
CA LYS A 132 32.42 25.44 13.59
C LYS A 132 32.19 26.22 12.29
N ARG A 133 31.07 26.97 12.21
CA ARG A 133 30.88 27.97 11.16
C ARG A 133 31.82 29.15 11.45
N SER A 134 32.77 29.40 10.56
CA SER A 134 33.52 30.67 10.53
C SER A 134 32.55 31.80 10.19
N ARG A 135 32.57 32.88 10.98
CA ARG A 135 31.88 34.14 10.67
C ARG A 135 32.69 34.95 9.66
#